data_AF-A0A3C1KUG3-F1
#
_entry.id   AF-A0A3C1KUG3-F1
#
_cell.length_a   1.000
_cell.length_b   1.000
_cell.length_c   1.000
_cell.angle_alpha   90.00
_cell.angle_beta   90.00
_cell.angle_gamma   90.00
#
_symmetry.space_group_name_H-M   'P 1'
#
loop_
_entity.id
_entity.type
_entity.pdbx_description
1 polymer ?
#
loop_
_entity_poly.entity_id
_entity_poly.type
_entity_poly.pdbx_seq_one_letter_code
_entity_poly.pdbx_strand_id
1 'polypeptide(L)'
;PDRVERACQTMTELGLIVRERSGTLPAETCYRFVEEGDLDKLSELVEEAQRPRLAYRAAVWLELVGRGRGGGLADVLAPLWVAAGEDTHAAHLYLRAGEAEREALHHEDAQRYFQQARQLAPESAHDIQMFALLALGDLAELEGNVSEAEGYFRDVLGLAWSYRTRSQGATAL
;
A
#
# COMPACT_ATOMS: atom_id res chain seq x y z
N PRO A 1 28.11 6.63 -1.41
CA PRO A 1 28.24 5.16 -1.56
C PRO A 1 28.98 4.51 -0.38
N ASP A 2 30.23 4.91 -0.11
CA ASP A 2 31.14 4.18 0.78
C ASP A 2 30.78 4.12 2.27
N ARG A 3 29.96 5.03 2.81
CA ARG A 3 29.69 5.06 4.26
C ARG A 3 28.68 4.00 4.70
N VAL A 4 27.64 3.79 3.90
CA VAL A 4 26.58 2.81 4.19
C VAL A 4 27.10 1.40 3.98
N GLU A 5 27.81 1.16 2.88
CA GLU A 5 28.39 -0.16 2.58
C GLU A 5 29.40 -0.59 3.65
N ARG A 6 30.27 0.33 4.10
CA ARG A 6 31.16 0.07 5.25
C ARG A 6 30.40 -0.24 6.53
N ALA A 7 29.33 0.50 6.84
CA ALA A 7 28.51 0.22 8.01
C ALA A 7 27.85 -1.16 7.93
N CYS A 8 27.27 -1.52 6.79
CA CYS A 8 26.69 -2.85 6.58
C CYS A 8 27.74 -3.95 6.69
N GLN A 9 28.96 -3.71 6.19
CA GLN A 9 30.06 -4.66 6.31
C GLN A 9 30.47 -4.87 7.77
N THR A 10 30.66 -3.78 8.53
CA THR A 10 30.94 -3.87 9.96
C THR A 10 29.81 -4.57 10.73
N MET A 11 28.55 -4.29 10.42
CA MET A 11 27.41 -4.97 11.05
C MET A 11 27.34 -6.47 10.67
N THR A 12 27.80 -6.83 9.47
CA THR A 12 27.92 -8.23 9.05
C THR A 12 29.04 -8.94 9.82
N GLU A 13 30.19 -8.29 9.99
CA GLU A 13 31.32 -8.82 10.79
C GLU A 13 30.97 -8.98 12.27
N LEU A 14 30.13 -8.08 12.80
CA LEU A 14 29.58 -8.18 14.15
C LEU A 14 28.45 -9.20 14.28
N GLY A 15 28.00 -9.83 13.19
CA GLY A 15 26.93 -10.82 13.19
C GLY A 15 25.54 -10.25 13.45
N LEU A 16 25.33 -8.94 13.26
CA LEU A 16 24.04 -8.27 13.49
C LEU A 16 23.11 -8.39 12.28
N ILE A 17 23.69 -8.40 11.07
CA ILE A 17 22.96 -8.56 9.82
C ILE A 17 23.61 -9.61 8.94
N VAL A 18 22.82 -10.27 8.10
CA VAL A 18 23.29 -11.23 7.10
C VAL A 18 22.92 -10.73 5.72
N ARG A 19 23.87 -10.83 4.79
CA ARG A 19 23.64 -10.52 3.38
C ARG A 19 22.75 -11.57 2.75
N GLU A 20 21.64 -11.14 2.16
CA GLU A 20 20.68 -11.99 1.49
C GLU A 20 20.79 -11.81 -0.03
N ARG A 21 21.07 -12.89 -0.76
CA ARG A 21 21.19 -12.87 -2.23
C ARG A 21 19.86 -12.97 -2.96
N SER A 22 18.79 -13.34 -2.25
CA SER A 22 17.43 -13.46 -2.76
C SER A 22 16.55 -12.37 -2.15
N GLY A 23 16.99 -11.12 -2.27
CA GLY A 23 16.14 -9.99 -1.97
C GLY A 23 14.96 -9.96 -2.93
N THR A 24 13.82 -9.45 -2.45
CA THR A 24 12.65 -9.18 -3.29
C THR A 24 13.04 -8.32 -4.50
N LEU A 25 14.09 -7.49 -4.40
CA LEU A 25 14.65 -6.64 -5.47
C LEU A 25 15.84 -7.32 -6.18
N PRO A 26 15.89 -7.38 -7.53
CA PRO A 26 17.00 -7.98 -8.25
C PRO A 26 18.15 -6.98 -8.40
N ALA A 27 19.39 -7.48 -8.42
CA ALA A 27 20.64 -6.72 -8.54
C ALA A 27 21.04 -5.84 -7.34
N GLU A 28 20.31 -5.92 -6.22
CA GLU A 28 20.67 -5.20 -5.01
C GLU A 28 21.15 -6.12 -3.89
N THR A 29 22.08 -5.60 -3.09
CA THR A 29 22.56 -6.30 -1.92
C THR A 29 21.59 -6.07 -0.78
N CYS A 30 20.75 -7.06 -0.51
CA CYS A 30 19.85 -7.02 0.64
C CYS A 30 20.56 -7.51 1.90
N TYR A 31 20.16 -6.95 3.03
CA TYR A 31 20.60 -7.37 4.35
C TYR A 31 19.37 -7.64 5.20
N ARG A 32 19.44 -8.69 6.02
CA ARG A 32 18.42 -9.03 7.00
C ARG A 32 19.05 -9.02 8.38
N PHE A 33 18.33 -8.51 9.38
CA PHE A 33 18.74 -8.64 10.77
C PHE A 33 18.73 -10.10 11.21
N VAL A 34 19.74 -10.49 11.99
CA VAL A 34 19.85 -11.86 12.49
C VAL A 34 18.75 -12.16 13.49
N GLU A 35 18.55 -11.26 14.45
CA GLU A 35 17.51 -11.36 15.47
C GLU A 35 16.22 -10.68 15.01
N GLU A 36 15.10 -11.37 15.21
CA GLU A 36 13.78 -10.78 15.02
C GLU A 36 13.57 -9.65 16.05
N GLY A 37 13.07 -8.49 15.58
CA GLY A 37 12.81 -7.32 16.42
C GLY A 37 13.99 -6.33 16.56
N ASP A 38 15.18 -6.62 16.03
CA ASP A 38 16.27 -5.63 16.02
C ASP A 38 15.95 -4.41 15.16
N LEU A 39 15.17 -4.60 14.09
CA LEU A 39 14.63 -3.49 13.30
C LEU A 39 13.71 -2.61 14.15
N ASP A 40 12.88 -3.20 15.00
CA ASP A 40 11.95 -2.47 15.86
C ASP A 40 12.72 -1.64 16.88
N LYS A 41 13.72 -2.22 17.55
CA LYS A 41 14.62 -1.50 18.47
C LYS A 41 15.36 -0.37 17.79
N LEU A 42 15.84 -0.57 16.56
CA LEU A 42 16.48 0.51 15.79
C LEU A 42 15.49 1.61 15.45
N SER A 43 14.24 1.26 15.14
CA SER A 43 13.18 2.24 14.90
C SER A 43 12.87 3.08 16.15
N GLU A 44 12.99 2.52 17.35
CA GLU A 44 12.86 3.24 18.63
C GLU A 44 13.97 4.29 18.84
N LEU A 45 15.16 4.06 18.29
CA LEU A 45 16.27 5.03 18.35
C LEU A 45 16.08 6.20 17.37
N VAL A 46 15.19 6.07 16.40
CA VAL A 46 14.83 7.15 15.48
C VAL A 46 13.79 8.03 16.13
N GLU A 47 14.13 9.32 16.28
CA GLU A 47 13.20 10.35 16.75
C GLU A 47 11.87 10.29 15.98
N GLU A 48 10.73 10.32 16.69
CA GLU A 48 9.39 10.21 16.10
C GLU A 48 9.18 11.21 14.96
N ALA A 49 9.71 12.44 15.10
CA ALA A 49 9.62 13.50 14.11
C ALA A 49 10.33 13.17 12.78
N GLN A 50 11.28 12.24 12.78
CA GLN A 50 12.06 11.84 11.60
C GLN A 50 11.45 10.65 10.86
N ARG A 51 10.60 9.86 11.53
CA ARG A 51 10.04 8.61 10.98
C ARG A 51 9.24 8.81 9.69
N PRO A 52 8.33 9.80 9.57
CA PRO A 52 7.59 10.02 8.33
C PRO A 52 8.51 10.36 7.15
N ARG A 53 9.54 11.17 7.40
CA ARG A 53 10.51 11.55 6.38
C ARG A 53 11.35 10.36 5.90
N LEU A 54 11.69 9.44 6.80
CA LEU A 54 12.42 8.23 6.45
C LEU A 54 11.53 7.25 5.68
N ALA A 55 10.29 7.07 6.13
CA ALA A 55 9.29 6.24 5.44
C ALA A 55 9.04 6.75 4.01
N TYR A 56 8.84 8.06 3.84
CA TYR A 56 8.71 8.70 2.52
C TYR A 56 9.90 8.39 1.61
N ARG A 57 11.14 8.56 2.13
CA ARG A 57 12.35 8.31 1.33
C ARG A 57 12.51 6.84 0.95
N ALA A 58 12.16 5.93 1.86
CA ALA A 58 12.18 4.49 1.59
C ALA A 58 11.15 4.13 0.51
N ALA A 59 9.92 4.64 0.63
CA ALA A 59 8.84 4.39 -0.34
C ALA A 59 9.21 4.91 -1.73
N VAL A 60 9.67 6.16 -1.84
CA VAL A 60 10.11 6.76 -3.12
C VAL A 60 11.23 5.95 -3.76
N TRP A 61 12.22 5.54 -2.97
CA TRP A 61 13.34 4.76 -3.48
C TRP A 61 12.88 3.37 -3.95
N LEU A 62 12.03 2.68 -3.18
CA LEU A 62 11.47 1.39 -3.56
C LEU A 62 10.60 1.46 -4.80
N GLU A 63 9.81 2.52 -4.99
CA GLU A 63 9.04 2.73 -6.22
C GLU A 63 9.96 2.97 -7.42
N LEU A 64 11.09 3.68 -7.24
CA LEU A 64 12.05 3.95 -8.30
C LEU A 64 12.77 2.67 -8.74
N VAL A 65 13.22 1.86 -7.78
CA VAL A 65 13.96 0.61 -8.03
C VAL A 65 13.01 -0.52 -8.45
N GLY A 66 11.77 -0.53 -7.94
CA GLY A 66 10.74 -1.52 -8.22
C GLY A 66 9.98 -1.33 -9.54
N ARG A 67 10.34 -0.33 -10.38
CA ARG A 67 9.66 -0.08 -11.66
C ARG A 67 9.64 -1.33 -12.55
N GLY A 68 8.45 -1.69 -13.02
CA GLY A 68 8.20 -2.85 -13.88
C GLY A 68 7.54 -4.04 -13.17
N ARG A 69 7.33 -3.97 -11.86
CA ARG A 69 6.59 -4.97 -11.08
C ARG A 69 5.21 -4.44 -10.73
N GLY A 70 4.24 -4.67 -11.62
CA GLY A 70 2.85 -4.35 -11.36
C GLY A 70 2.37 -4.99 -10.06
N GLY A 71 1.57 -4.26 -9.27
CA GLY A 71 0.81 -4.75 -8.10
C GLY A 71 1.60 -5.29 -6.89
N GLY A 72 2.57 -6.18 -7.11
CA GLY A 72 3.16 -7.07 -6.09
C GLY A 72 4.12 -6.44 -5.07
N LEU A 73 4.20 -5.10 -5.01
CA LEU A 73 4.90 -4.39 -3.93
C LEU A 73 3.93 -3.59 -3.04
N ALA A 74 2.62 -3.67 -3.25
CA ALA A 74 1.65 -2.91 -2.46
C ALA A 74 1.75 -3.22 -0.95
N ASP A 75 1.93 -4.49 -0.57
CA ASP A 75 2.09 -4.88 0.84
C ASP A 75 3.36 -4.31 1.50
N VAL A 76 4.36 -3.89 0.71
CA VAL A 76 5.59 -3.26 1.22
C VAL A 76 5.50 -1.74 1.14
N LEU A 77 5.00 -1.20 0.03
CA LEU A 77 4.98 0.23 -0.25
C LEU A 77 3.87 0.95 0.51
N ALA A 78 2.66 0.38 0.57
CA ALA A 78 1.52 1.06 1.16
C ALA A 78 1.72 1.36 2.67
N PRO A 79 2.25 0.45 3.51
CA PRO A 79 2.56 0.78 4.90
C PRO A 79 3.59 1.90 5.05
N LEU A 80 4.58 2.00 4.14
CA LEU A 80 5.57 3.08 4.15
C LEU A 80 4.95 4.43 3.79
N TRP A 81 3.99 4.44 2.86
CA TRP A 81 3.24 5.64 2.52
C TRP A 81 2.30 6.08 3.64
N VAL A 82 1.63 5.14 4.33
CA VAL A 82 0.85 5.45 5.54
C VAL A 82 1.75 6.04 6.64
N ALA A 83 2.92 5.44 6.88
CA ALA A 83 3.89 5.96 7.85
C ALA A 83 4.45 7.34 7.44
N ALA A 84 4.44 7.67 6.15
CA ALA A 84 4.78 8.99 5.63
C ALA A 84 3.64 10.02 5.73
N GLY A 85 2.41 9.59 6.07
CA GLY A 85 1.21 10.42 6.12
C GLY A 85 0.49 10.55 4.78
N GLU A 86 0.75 9.66 3.82
CA GLU A 86 0.23 9.70 2.45
C GLU A 86 -0.79 8.56 2.21
N ASP A 87 -1.85 8.53 3.02
CA ASP A 87 -2.86 7.45 3.02
C ASP A 87 -3.57 7.30 1.66
N THR A 88 -3.83 8.41 0.97
CA THR A 88 -4.42 8.40 -0.38
C THR A 88 -3.53 7.67 -1.39
N HIS A 89 -2.21 7.91 -1.33
CA HIS A 89 -1.26 7.26 -2.22
C HIS A 89 -1.13 5.77 -1.90
N ALA A 90 -1.13 5.41 -0.61
CA ALA A 90 -1.19 4.02 -0.16
C ALA A 90 -2.46 3.30 -0.68
N ALA A 91 -3.62 3.96 -0.60
CA ALA A 91 -4.88 3.41 -1.09
C ALA A 91 -4.86 3.17 -2.61
N HIS A 92 -4.28 4.08 -3.39
CA HIS A 92 -4.11 3.86 -4.84
C HIS A 92 -3.19 2.68 -5.17
N LEU A 93 -2.15 2.43 -4.37
CA LEU A 93 -1.30 1.26 -4.56
C LEU A 93 -2.08 -0.03 -4.35
N TYR A 94 -2.92 -0.09 -3.32
CA TYR A 94 -3.80 -1.22 -3.10
C TYR A 94 -4.84 -1.39 -4.19
N LEU A 95 -5.43 -0.32 -4.73
CA LEU A 95 -6.32 -0.44 -5.90
C LEU A 95 -5.63 -1.10 -7.08
N ARG A 96 -4.41 -0.65 -7.42
CA ARG A 96 -3.63 -1.20 -8.54
C ARG A 96 -3.23 -2.65 -8.31
N ALA A 97 -2.93 -3.04 -7.07
CA ALA A 97 -2.67 -4.42 -6.72
C ALA A 97 -3.94 -5.27 -6.83
N GLY A 98 -5.07 -4.79 -6.32
CA GLY A 98 -6.36 -5.46 -6.45
C GLY A 98 -6.77 -5.67 -7.91
N GLU A 99 -6.57 -4.68 -8.77
CA GLU A 99 -6.79 -4.85 -10.21
C GLU A 99 -5.89 -5.92 -10.83
N ALA A 100 -4.59 -5.91 -10.51
CA ALA A 100 -3.64 -6.89 -11.01
C ALA A 100 -3.99 -8.32 -10.57
N GLU A 101 -4.37 -8.52 -9.31
CA GLU A 101 -4.79 -9.83 -8.80
C GLU A 101 -6.13 -10.27 -9.41
N ARG A 102 -7.06 -9.34 -9.64
CA ARG A 102 -8.32 -9.62 -10.34
C ARG A 102 -8.06 -10.07 -11.78
N GLU A 103 -7.16 -9.40 -12.50
CA GLU A 103 -6.73 -9.81 -13.84
C GLU A 103 -6.03 -11.18 -13.83
N ALA A 104 -5.32 -11.52 -12.75
CA ALA A 104 -4.70 -12.82 -12.52
C ALA A 104 -5.68 -13.89 -12.01
N LEU A 105 -6.97 -13.57 -11.80
CA LEU A 105 -8.02 -14.44 -11.25
C LEU A 105 -7.76 -14.90 -9.81
N HIS A 106 -6.96 -14.15 -9.04
CA HIS A 106 -6.77 -14.36 -7.61
C HIS A 106 -7.80 -13.53 -6.83
N HIS A 107 -9.05 -14.01 -6.80
CA HIS A 107 -10.18 -13.22 -6.29
C HIS A 107 -10.05 -12.85 -4.80
N GLU A 108 -9.54 -13.76 -3.96
CA GLU A 108 -9.34 -13.51 -2.52
C GLU A 108 -8.35 -12.38 -2.27
N ASP A 109 -7.20 -12.39 -2.96
CA ASP A 109 -6.19 -11.33 -2.85
C ASP A 109 -6.70 -10.01 -3.43
N ALA A 110 -7.42 -10.05 -4.56
CA ALA A 110 -8.06 -8.88 -5.12
C ALA A 110 -9.04 -8.23 -4.13
N GLN A 111 -9.91 -9.03 -3.52
CA GLN A 111 -10.86 -8.58 -2.51
C GLN A 111 -10.15 -7.95 -1.31
N ARG A 112 -9.10 -8.61 -0.79
CA ARG A 112 -8.27 -8.09 0.31
C ARG A 112 -7.73 -6.71 -0.03
N TYR A 113 -7.13 -6.56 -1.21
CA TYR A 113 -6.55 -5.29 -1.63
C TYR A 113 -7.60 -4.18 -1.81
N PHE A 114 -8.76 -4.47 -2.42
CA PHE A 114 -9.82 -3.47 -2.54
C PHE A 114 -10.39 -3.06 -1.17
N GLN A 115 -10.48 -3.98 -0.22
CA GLN A 115 -10.86 -3.65 1.16
C GLN A 115 -9.82 -2.76 1.86
N GLN A 116 -8.53 -3.06 1.71
CA GLN A 116 -7.44 -2.25 2.27
C GLN A 116 -7.44 -0.83 1.67
N ALA A 117 -7.66 -0.70 0.36
CA ALA A 117 -7.78 0.60 -0.29
C ALA A 117 -8.92 1.44 0.30
N ARG A 118 -10.09 0.84 0.56
CA ARG A 118 -11.25 1.54 1.16
C ARG A 118 -11.01 1.96 2.60
N GLN A 119 -10.33 1.13 3.38
CA GLN A 119 -10.07 1.42 4.79
C GLN A 119 -9.09 2.60 4.95
N LEU A 120 -8.13 2.73 4.02
CA LEU A 120 -7.14 3.80 4.04
C LEU A 120 -7.62 5.09 3.35
N ALA A 121 -8.49 5.00 2.35
CA ALA A 121 -8.92 6.16 1.60
C ALA A 121 -9.68 7.16 2.49
N PRO A 122 -9.25 8.44 2.56
CA PRO A 122 -9.95 9.45 3.34
C PRO A 122 -11.36 9.67 2.79
N GLU A 123 -12.27 10.16 3.63
CA GLU A 123 -13.68 10.40 3.23
C GLU A 123 -13.82 11.36 2.03
N SER A 124 -12.81 12.18 1.76
CA SER A 124 -12.75 13.08 0.60
C SER A 124 -12.33 12.40 -0.71
N ALA A 125 -11.75 11.19 -0.66
CA ALA A 125 -11.32 10.42 -1.83
C ALA A 125 -12.49 9.57 -2.35
N HIS A 126 -13.55 10.24 -2.82
CA HIS A 126 -14.77 9.58 -3.32
C HIS A 126 -14.50 8.65 -4.50
N ASP A 127 -13.53 9.01 -5.34
CA ASP A 127 -13.08 8.21 -6.48
C ASP A 127 -12.53 6.85 -6.05
N ILE A 128 -11.65 6.81 -5.04
CA ILE A 128 -11.08 5.57 -4.51
C ILE A 128 -12.18 4.71 -3.86
N GLN A 129 -13.03 5.32 -3.04
CA GLN A 129 -14.14 4.63 -2.37
C GLN A 129 -15.11 4.01 -3.38
N MET A 130 -15.52 4.78 -4.39
CA MET A 130 -16.42 4.31 -5.45
C MET A 130 -15.79 3.19 -6.28
N PHE A 131 -14.53 3.36 -6.68
CA PHE A 131 -13.83 2.37 -7.49
C PHE A 131 -13.71 1.02 -6.76
N ALA A 132 -13.25 1.04 -5.51
CA ALA A 132 -13.11 -0.19 -4.74
C ALA A 132 -14.47 -0.86 -4.46
N LEU A 133 -15.53 -0.09 -4.21
CA LEU A 133 -16.87 -0.65 -4.05
C LEU A 133 -17.38 -1.33 -5.33
N LEU A 134 -17.19 -0.70 -6.49
CA LEU A 134 -17.53 -1.32 -7.78
C LEU A 134 -16.76 -2.62 -7.97
N ALA A 135 -15.46 -2.61 -7.73
CA ALA A 135 -14.62 -3.79 -7.89
C ALA A 135 -15.00 -4.94 -6.93
N LEU A 136 -15.37 -4.63 -5.68
CA LEU A 136 -15.89 -5.61 -4.73
C LEU A 136 -17.26 -6.15 -5.14
N GLY A 137 -18.13 -5.30 -5.71
CA GLY A 137 -19.41 -5.70 -6.27
C GLY A 137 -19.26 -6.69 -7.43
N ASP A 138 -18.36 -6.38 -8.37
CA ASP A 138 -18.05 -7.23 -9.51
C ASP A 138 -17.50 -8.60 -9.07
N LEU A 139 -16.60 -8.62 -8.08
CA LEU A 139 -16.07 -9.86 -7.50
C LEU A 139 -17.17 -10.69 -6.82
N ALA A 140 -18.03 -10.06 -6.01
CA ALA A 140 -19.13 -10.73 -5.35
C ALA A 140 -20.13 -11.33 -6.36
N GLU A 141 -20.41 -10.63 -7.46
CA GLU A 141 -21.26 -11.15 -8.54
C GLU A 141 -20.62 -12.39 -9.20
N LEU A 142 -19.31 -12.34 -9.47
CA LEU A 142 -18.56 -13.45 -10.06
C LEU A 142 -18.56 -14.70 -9.18
N GLU A 143 -18.55 -14.53 -7.85
CA GLU A 143 -18.65 -15.60 -6.86
C GLU A 143 -20.10 -16.11 -6.64
N GLY A 144 -21.10 -15.47 -7.28
CA GLY A 144 -22.51 -15.80 -7.10
C GLY A 144 -23.14 -15.21 -5.83
N ASN A 145 -22.43 -14.33 -5.12
CA ASN A 145 -22.87 -13.64 -3.91
C ASN A 145 -23.73 -12.40 -4.25
N VAL A 146 -24.84 -12.62 -4.96
CA VAL A 146 -25.69 -11.54 -5.54
C VAL A 146 -26.14 -10.53 -4.49
N SER A 147 -26.53 -10.96 -3.29
CA SER A 147 -26.97 -10.04 -2.23
C SER A 147 -25.85 -9.13 -1.72
N GLU A 148 -24.61 -9.61 -1.70
CA GLU A 148 -23.45 -8.79 -1.31
C GLU A 148 -23.11 -7.79 -2.43
N ALA A 149 -23.12 -8.24 -3.68
CA ALA A 149 -22.93 -7.38 -4.86
C ALA A 149 -23.95 -6.23 -4.90
N GLU A 150 -25.24 -6.52 -4.69
CA GLU A 150 -26.29 -5.51 -4.59
C GLU A 150 -26.02 -4.48 -3.47
N GLY A 151 -25.46 -4.92 -2.35
CA GLY A 151 -25.03 -4.05 -1.25
C GLY A 151 -23.96 -3.07 -1.70
N TYR A 152 -22.88 -3.59 -2.30
CA TYR A 152 -21.79 -2.75 -2.81
C TYR A 152 -22.26 -1.75 -3.87
N PHE A 153 -23.08 -2.16 -4.84
CA PHE A 153 -23.59 -1.25 -5.87
C PHE A 153 -24.53 -0.18 -5.29
N ARG A 154 -25.32 -0.52 -4.28
CA ARG A 154 -26.17 0.45 -3.57
C ARG A 154 -25.32 1.51 -2.86
N ASP A 155 -24.23 1.10 -2.23
CA ASP A 155 -23.30 2.01 -1.55
C ASP A 155 -22.64 2.98 -2.54
N VAL A 156 -22.25 2.50 -3.74
CA VAL A 156 -21.72 3.37 -4.82
C VAL A 156 -22.73 4.43 -5.22
N LEU A 157 -23.99 4.04 -5.45
CA LEU A 157 -25.05 4.98 -5.82
C LEU A 157 -25.32 6.01 -4.71
N GLY A 158 -25.28 5.58 -3.45
CA GLY A 158 -25.38 6.46 -2.29
C GLY A 158 -24.26 7.50 -2.23
N LEU A 159 -23.01 7.05 -2.43
CA LEU A 159 -21.85 7.94 -2.49
C LEU A 159 -21.94 8.94 -3.64
N ALA A 160 -22.24 8.47 -4.85
CA ALA A 160 -22.39 9.31 -6.05
C ALA A 160 -23.47 10.39 -5.86
N TRP A 161 -24.59 10.03 -5.25
CA TRP A 161 -25.66 10.97 -4.91
C TRP A 161 -25.20 12.02 -3.89
N SER A 162 -24.52 11.60 -2.82
CA SER A 162 -24.00 12.50 -1.78
C SER A 162 -22.96 13.49 -2.31
N TYR A 163 -22.14 13.06 -3.27
CA TYR A 163 -21.12 13.88 -3.90
C TYR A 163 -21.75 14.94 -4.82
N ARG A 164 -22.70 14.51 -5.66
CA ARG A 164 -23.43 15.42 -6.57
C ARG A 164 -24.21 16.50 -5.81
N THR A 165 -24.87 16.13 -4.72
CA THR A 165 -25.66 17.09 -3.92
C THR A 165 -24.78 18.10 -3.19
N ARG A 166 -23.62 17.68 -2.64
CA ARG A 166 -22.64 18.59 -2.04
C ARG A 166 -21.98 19.53 -3.04
N SER A 167 -21.62 19.04 -4.23
CA SER A 167 -20.98 19.88 -5.26
C SER A 167 -21.92 20.94 -5.82
N GLN A 168 -23.22 20.64 -5.94
CA GLN A 168 -24.25 21.61 -6.34
C GLN A 168 -24.59 22.63 -5.24
N GLY A 169 -24.52 22.23 -3.96
CA GLY A 169 -24.70 23.16 -2.84
C GLY A 169 -23.56 24.16 -2.68
N ALA A 170 -22.34 23.79 -3.07
CA ALA A 170 -21.16 24.65 -3.00
C ALA A 170 -21.10 25.73 -4.10
N THR A 171 -21.78 25.54 -5.24
CA THR A 171 -21.80 26.50 -6.35
C THR A 171 -22.97 27.49 -6.30
N ALA A 172 -23.81 27.43 -5.26
CA ALA A 172 -24.99 28.27 -5.10
C ALA A 172 -24.83 29.40 -4.04
N LEU A 173 -23.59 29.66 -3.59
CA LEU A 173 -23.19 30.77 -2.71
C LEU A 173 -22.31 31.76 -3.46
#